data_AF-A0A7S0HMN7-F1
#
_entry.id   AF-A0A7S0HMN7-F1
#
_cell.length_a   1.000
_cell.length_b   1.000
_cell.length_c   1.000
_cell.angle_alpha   90.00
_cell.angle_beta   90.00
_cell.angle_gamma   90.00
#
_symmetry.space_group_name_H-M   'P 1'
#
loop_
_entity.id
_entity.type
_entity.pdbx_description
1 polymer ?
#
loop_
_entity_poly.entity_id
_entity_poly.type
_entity_poly.pdbx_seq_one_letter_code
_entity_poly.pdbx_strand_id
1 'polypeptide(L)'
;GKMACDPACVKMKLVPWGGVAALISREGSHMSKVKGKAFCFLPLPAETELPVHVNGYFELSSNRRDIWRGDDMTGEGKIRADWNTALVEDVIAPTYARLLVHLTGKVTGESLGSYYSMWPSTQVGEPWSSLSRRVYGECGGLAVLYSRVGGGRWVTPSEACYVPEECQHRNAVCEALLEENEKMISDTPSDILTNFSL
;
A
#
# COMPACT_ATOMS: atom_id res chain seq x y z
N GLY A 1 5.56 -14.39 -5.38
CA GLY A 1 6.88 -14.86 -4.90
C GLY A 1 7.47 -15.97 -5.75
N LYS A 2 7.47 -15.86 -7.09
CA LYS A 2 8.01 -16.90 -7.98
C LYS A 2 9.53 -16.73 -8.23
N MET A 3 10.03 -15.50 -8.24
CA MET A 3 11.47 -15.23 -8.52
C MET A 3 12.41 -15.67 -7.39
N ALA A 4 12.02 -15.52 -6.13
CA ALA A 4 12.86 -15.91 -5.00
C ALA A 4 13.18 -17.42 -4.96
N CYS A 5 12.33 -18.24 -5.58
CA CYS A 5 12.48 -19.68 -5.68
C CYS A 5 12.94 -20.13 -7.08
N ASP A 6 13.20 -19.19 -8.00
CA ASP A 6 13.62 -19.51 -9.36
C ASP A 6 15.07 -19.99 -9.39
N PRO A 7 15.37 -21.19 -9.93
CA PRO A 7 16.74 -21.70 -10.09
C PRO A 7 17.70 -20.73 -10.80
N ALA A 8 17.20 -19.89 -11.71
CA ALA A 8 18.01 -18.87 -12.40
C ALA A 8 18.52 -17.78 -11.44
N CYS A 9 17.83 -17.54 -10.33
CA CYS A 9 18.18 -16.54 -9.32
C CYS A 9 19.12 -17.07 -8.23
N VAL A 10 19.26 -18.40 -8.07
CA VAL A 10 20.07 -19.05 -7.02
C VAL A 10 21.55 -18.62 -7.07
N LYS A 11 22.10 -18.42 -8.27
CA LYS A 11 23.50 -17.99 -8.44
C LYS A 11 23.74 -16.52 -8.06
N MET A 12 22.69 -15.70 -7.99
CA MET A 12 22.79 -14.25 -7.78
C MET A 12 22.85 -13.85 -6.30
N LYS A 13 22.65 -14.79 -5.36
CA LYS A 13 22.65 -14.55 -3.91
C LYS A 13 21.67 -13.43 -3.49
N LEU A 14 20.58 -13.27 -4.22
CA LEU A 14 19.54 -12.29 -3.94
C LEU A 14 18.64 -12.82 -2.80
N VAL A 15 18.30 -11.95 -1.86
CA VAL A 15 17.48 -12.31 -0.68
C VAL A 15 16.16 -11.53 -0.74
N PRO A 16 14.98 -12.20 -0.73
CA PRO A 16 13.68 -11.55 -0.88
C PRO A 16 13.26 -10.87 0.44
N TRP A 17 14.06 -9.90 0.87
CA TRP A 17 13.92 -9.20 2.13
C TRP A 17 13.59 -7.74 1.89
N GLY A 18 12.52 -7.29 2.53
CA GLY A 18 12.06 -5.92 2.49
C GLY A 18 11.12 -5.61 3.64
N GLY A 19 10.82 -4.34 3.84
CA GLY A 19 9.98 -3.85 4.92
C GLY A 19 9.47 -2.45 4.64
N VAL A 20 8.44 -2.06 5.40
CA VAL A 20 7.89 -0.71 5.39
C VAL A 20 7.79 -0.17 6.82
N ALA A 21 7.88 1.14 6.98
CA ALA A 21 7.76 1.79 8.29
C ALA A 21 6.89 3.04 8.21
N ALA A 22 5.80 3.05 8.99
CA ALA A 22 4.99 4.23 9.23
C ALA A 22 5.43 4.95 10.51
N LEU A 23 5.30 6.28 10.52
CA LEU A 23 5.49 7.08 11.72
C LEU A 23 4.19 7.13 12.52
N ILE A 24 4.26 6.69 13.77
CA ILE A 24 3.13 6.66 14.71
C ILE A 24 3.52 7.47 15.95
N SER A 25 2.54 8.16 16.56
CA SER A 25 2.73 8.86 17.83
C SER A 25 3.11 7.89 18.95
N ARG A 26 3.65 8.42 20.05
CA ARG A 26 4.07 7.60 21.20
C ARG A 26 2.91 6.87 21.85
N GLU A 27 1.74 7.49 21.82
CA GLU A 27 0.47 6.95 22.33
C GLU A 27 -0.07 5.84 21.41
N GLY A 28 0.46 5.75 20.19
CA GLY A 28 0.14 4.69 19.24
C GLY A 28 -1.16 4.90 18.49
N SER A 29 -1.86 6.03 18.66
CA SER A 29 -3.19 6.26 18.08
C SER A 29 -3.17 7.13 16.82
N HIS A 30 -2.17 8.01 16.66
CA HIS A 30 -2.08 8.92 15.50
C HIS A 30 -0.93 8.54 14.57
N MET A 31 -1.23 8.51 13.27
CA MET A 31 -0.24 8.28 12.22
C MET A 31 0.15 9.61 11.55
N SER A 32 1.41 9.73 11.11
CA SER A 32 1.91 10.93 10.45
C SER A 32 2.60 10.56 9.15
N LYS A 33 2.25 11.26 8.06
CA LYS A 33 2.91 11.09 6.76
C LYS A 33 4.38 11.51 6.90
N VAL A 34 5.27 10.71 6.31
CA VAL A 34 6.66 11.11 6.09
C VAL A 34 6.88 11.41 4.61
N LYS A 35 7.95 12.14 4.30
CA LYS A 35 8.53 12.11 2.97
C LYS A 35 9.25 10.77 2.82
N GLY A 36 8.56 9.79 2.23
CA GLY A 36 9.03 8.42 2.13
C GLY A 36 10.40 8.34 1.48
N LYS A 37 11.24 7.43 1.98
CA LYS A 37 12.58 7.17 1.48
C LYS A 37 12.74 5.69 1.23
N ALA A 38 13.51 5.36 0.20
CA ALA A 38 13.95 4.00 -0.06
C ALA A 38 15.27 3.73 0.66
N PHE A 39 15.43 2.51 1.18
CA PHE A 39 16.63 2.03 1.83
C PHE A 39 17.07 0.72 1.17
N CYS A 40 18.38 0.57 1.00
CA CYS A 40 19.04 -0.70 0.73
C CYS A 40 20.18 -0.81 1.74
N PHE A 41 19.84 -1.21 2.97
CA PHE A 41 20.65 -1.09 4.20
C PHE A 41 20.91 0.36 4.65
N LEU A 42 21.24 1.25 3.72
CA LEU A 42 21.43 2.69 3.90
C LEU A 42 20.39 3.49 3.10
N PRO A 43 20.08 4.72 3.50
CA PRO A 43 19.12 5.56 2.79
C PRO A 43 19.61 5.90 1.37
N LEU A 44 18.74 5.71 0.39
CA LEU A 44 18.95 6.24 -0.95
C LEU A 44 18.63 7.76 -0.96
N PRO A 45 19.26 8.55 -1.85
CA PRO A 45 19.06 10.00 -1.88
C PRO A 45 17.65 10.43 -2.31
N ALA A 46 16.99 9.66 -3.19
CA ALA A 46 15.70 10.02 -3.77
C ALA A 46 14.53 9.78 -2.79
N GLU A 47 13.57 10.69 -2.80
CA GLU A 47 12.28 10.51 -2.12
C GLU A 47 11.36 9.60 -2.97
N THR A 48 10.51 8.83 -2.30
CA THR A 48 9.59 7.87 -2.92
C THR A 48 8.18 8.43 -3.11
N GLU A 49 7.90 9.61 -2.55
CA GLU A 49 6.56 10.22 -2.47
C GLU A 49 5.50 9.41 -1.71
N LEU A 50 5.86 8.25 -1.16
CA LEU A 50 5.02 7.44 -0.29
C LEU A 50 4.91 8.07 1.11
N PRO A 51 3.81 7.84 1.85
CA PRO A 51 3.66 8.33 3.22
C PRO A 51 4.45 7.51 4.26
N VAL A 52 5.25 6.53 3.82
CA VAL A 52 6.02 5.58 4.63
C VAL A 52 7.44 5.43 4.10
N HIS A 53 8.35 4.93 4.92
CA HIS A 53 9.66 4.48 4.45
C HIS A 53 9.59 3.05 3.90
N VAL A 54 10.41 2.75 2.90
CA VAL A 54 10.51 1.44 2.27
C VAL A 54 11.95 0.97 2.34
N ASN A 55 12.19 -0.26 2.79
CA ASN A 55 13.49 -0.90 2.75
C ASN A 55 13.41 -2.19 1.93
N GLY A 56 14.46 -2.49 1.18
CA GLY A 56 14.56 -3.70 0.37
C GLY A 56 15.99 -4.03 -0.04
N TYR A 57 16.25 -5.31 -0.30
CA TYR A 57 17.48 -5.77 -0.93
C TYR A 57 17.49 -5.44 -2.43
N PHE A 58 17.45 -4.15 -2.77
CA PHE A 58 17.38 -3.67 -4.15
C PHE A 58 18.71 -3.83 -4.88
N GLU A 59 18.65 -4.16 -6.17
CA GLU A 59 19.75 -3.89 -7.08
C GLU A 59 19.79 -2.38 -7.35
N LEU A 60 20.98 -1.79 -7.20
CA LEU A 60 21.19 -0.36 -7.36
C LEU A 60 21.99 -0.05 -8.62
N SER A 61 21.87 1.17 -9.11
CA SER A 61 22.74 1.71 -10.17
C SER A 61 24.22 1.66 -9.75
N SER A 62 25.16 1.80 -10.71
CA SER A 62 26.60 1.70 -10.44
C SER A 62 27.11 2.74 -9.43
N ASN A 63 26.51 3.94 -9.41
CA ASN A 63 26.79 4.98 -8.41
C ASN A 63 26.08 4.73 -7.06
N ARG A 64 25.26 3.67 -6.98
CA ARG A 64 24.48 3.23 -5.82
C ARG A 64 23.52 4.28 -5.27
N ARG A 65 23.04 5.19 -6.12
CA ARG A 65 22.10 6.25 -5.72
C ARG A 65 20.65 5.93 -6.06
N ASP A 66 20.41 5.04 -7.03
CA ASP A 66 19.07 4.79 -7.56
C ASP A 66 18.77 3.30 -7.63
N ILE A 67 17.49 2.94 -7.51
CA ILE A 67 17.02 1.58 -7.77
C ILE A 67 17.14 1.33 -9.26
N TRP A 68 17.88 0.29 -9.63
CA TRP A 68 18.18 0.03 -11.02
C TRP A 68 16.99 -0.63 -11.73
N ARG A 69 16.68 -0.18 -12.94
CA ARG A 69 15.50 -0.61 -13.70
C ARG A 69 15.83 -1.43 -14.94
N GLY A 70 17.05 -1.26 -15.48
CA GLY A 70 17.51 -2.05 -16.61
C GLY A 70 16.55 -2.03 -17.81
N ASP A 71 15.88 -0.91 -18.05
CA ASP A 71 14.99 -0.71 -19.19
C ASP A 71 15.80 -1.04 -20.47
N ASP A 72 15.35 -2.01 -21.25
CA ASP A 72 15.98 -2.56 -22.48
C ASP A 72 17.14 -3.58 -22.32
N MET A 73 17.37 -4.12 -21.11
CA MET A 73 18.42 -5.14 -20.92
C MET A 73 17.99 -6.56 -21.30
N THR A 74 18.95 -7.36 -21.76
CA THR A 74 18.84 -8.82 -21.94
C THR A 74 19.82 -9.57 -21.02
N GLY A 75 19.66 -10.88 -20.87
CA GLY A 75 20.56 -11.70 -20.03
C GLY A 75 20.52 -11.34 -18.54
N GLU A 76 21.68 -11.30 -17.89
CA GLU A 76 21.78 -11.02 -16.44
C GLU A 76 21.23 -9.65 -16.04
N GLY A 77 21.35 -8.66 -16.94
CA GLY A 77 20.79 -7.34 -16.70
C GLY A 77 19.27 -7.39 -16.58
N LYS A 78 18.59 -8.17 -17.43
CA LYS A 78 17.13 -8.33 -17.32
C LYS A 78 16.73 -8.97 -15.99
N ILE A 79 17.45 -10.02 -15.56
CA ILE A 79 17.13 -10.74 -14.32
C ILE A 79 17.24 -9.81 -13.09
N ARG A 80 18.23 -8.92 -13.07
CA ARG A 80 18.41 -7.93 -12.00
C ARG A 80 17.35 -6.82 -12.02
N ALA A 81 16.86 -6.43 -13.19
CA ALA A 81 15.72 -5.53 -13.32
C ALA A 81 14.44 -6.20 -12.81
N ASP A 82 14.17 -7.42 -13.28
CA ASP A 82 13.04 -8.24 -12.85
C ASP A 82 13.07 -8.46 -11.33
N TRP A 83 14.26 -8.56 -10.73
CA TRP A 83 14.43 -8.71 -9.27
C TRP A 83 13.82 -7.54 -8.51
N ASN A 84 14.09 -6.31 -8.93
CA ASN A 84 13.55 -5.13 -8.27
C ASN A 84 12.02 -5.08 -8.41
N THR A 85 11.49 -5.42 -9.59
CA THR A 85 10.04 -5.55 -9.79
C THR A 85 9.43 -6.59 -8.86
N ALA A 86 10.01 -7.80 -8.80
CA ALA A 86 9.53 -8.86 -7.92
C ALA A 86 9.67 -8.49 -6.44
N LEU A 87 10.73 -7.81 -6.03
CA LEU A 87 10.89 -7.37 -4.65
C LEU A 87 9.82 -6.35 -4.25
N VAL A 88 9.55 -5.38 -5.12
CA VAL A 88 8.49 -4.39 -4.93
C VAL A 88 7.12 -5.07 -4.84
N GLU A 89 6.79 -5.91 -5.80
CA GLU A 89 5.44 -6.45 -5.94
C GLU A 89 5.16 -7.66 -5.04
N ASP A 90 6.12 -8.56 -4.86
CA ASP A 90 5.90 -9.83 -4.15
C ASP A 90 6.37 -9.81 -2.70
N VAL A 91 7.15 -8.81 -2.28
CA VAL A 91 7.65 -8.70 -0.89
C VAL A 91 7.13 -7.42 -0.24
N ILE A 92 7.39 -6.27 -0.85
CA ILE A 92 7.11 -4.97 -0.22
C ILE A 92 5.61 -4.68 -0.23
N ALA A 93 4.90 -4.86 -1.35
CA ALA A 93 3.46 -4.59 -1.40
C ALA A 93 2.63 -5.41 -0.41
N PRO A 94 2.78 -6.75 -0.28
CA PRO A 94 2.10 -7.51 0.76
C PRO A 94 2.48 -7.06 2.17
N THR A 95 3.72 -6.62 2.38
CA THR A 95 4.17 -6.10 3.68
C THR A 95 3.52 -4.76 4.01
N TYR A 96 3.30 -3.90 3.01
CA TYR A 96 2.57 -2.65 3.17
C TYR A 96 1.08 -2.89 3.43
N ALA A 97 0.43 -3.80 2.70
CA ALA A 97 -0.94 -4.21 3.01
C ALA A 97 -1.07 -4.72 4.47
N ARG A 98 -0.11 -5.54 4.94
CA ARG A 98 -0.05 -5.96 6.36
C ARG A 98 0.17 -4.80 7.33
N LEU A 99 0.97 -3.81 6.97
CA LEU A 99 1.11 -2.58 7.76
C LEU A 99 -0.24 -1.86 7.88
N LEU A 100 -0.98 -1.69 6.78
CA LEU A 100 -2.30 -1.06 6.81
C LEU A 100 -3.27 -1.84 7.70
N VAL A 101 -3.28 -3.18 7.62
CA VAL A 101 -4.07 -4.03 8.54
C VAL A 101 -3.62 -3.83 9.99
N HIS A 102 -2.32 -3.77 10.28
CA HIS A 102 -1.83 -3.54 11.63
C HIS A 102 -2.30 -2.21 12.20
N LEU A 103 -2.31 -1.16 11.36
CA LEU A 103 -2.73 0.18 11.77
C LEU A 103 -4.23 0.26 12.08
N THR A 104 -5.09 -0.61 11.54
CA THR A 104 -6.52 -0.61 11.89
C THR A 104 -6.77 -0.83 13.39
N GLY A 105 -5.96 -1.70 14.02
CA GLY A 105 -6.00 -1.97 15.46
C GLY A 105 -5.42 -0.87 16.34
N LYS A 106 -4.88 0.20 15.73
CA LYS A 106 -4.37 1.40 16.39
C LYS A 106 -5.32 2.59 16.29
N VAL A 107 -6.29 2.52 15.38
CA VAL A 107 -7.24 3.60 15.13
C VAL A 107 -8.20 3.76 16.31
N THR A 108 -8.35 5.00 16.74
CA THR A 108 -9.44 5.46 17.60
C THR A 108 -10.35 6.36 16.78
N GLY A 109 -11.56 6.66 17.28
CA GLY A 109 -12.56 7.41 16.51
C GLY A 109 -12.03 8.71 15.87
N GLU A 110 -11.14 9.43 16.55
CA GLU A 110 -10.56 10.69 16.07
C GLU A 110 -9.38 10.50 15.10
N SER A 111 -8.74 9.32 15.08
CA SER A 111 -7.53 9.09 14.30
C SER A 111 -7.76 8.42 12.93
N LEU A 112 -9.01 8.15 12.58
CA LEU A 112 -9.39 7.54 11.29
C LEU A 112 -8.87 8.32 10.09
N GLY A 113 -8.89 9.66 10.13
CA GLY A 113 -8.32 10.48 9.06
C GLY A 113 -6.81 10.28 8.90
N SER A 114 -6.09 10.14 10.01
CA SER A 114 -4.64 9.86 10.00
C SER A 114 -4.32 8.46 9.46
N TYR A 115 -5.23 7.49 9.65
CA TYR A 115 -5.12 6.16 9.05
C TYR A 115 -5.20 6.20 7.54
N TYR A 116 -6.24 6.83 6.98
CA TYR A 116 -6.37 6.93 5.53
C TYR A 116 -5.21 7.72 4.90
N SER A 117 -4.60 8.63 5.66
CA SER A 117 -3.38 9.33 5.25
C SER A 117 -2.17 8.40 5.01
N MET A 118 -2.18 7.15 5.51
CA MET A 118 -1.12 6.17 5.29
C MET A 118 -1.25 5.38 3.99
N TRP A 119 -2.32 5.57 3.22
CA TRP A 119 -2.49 4.88 1.94
C TRP A 119 -1.59 5.48 0.85
N PRO A 120 -0.98 4.63 -0.01
CA PRO A 120 -0.11 5.13 -1.05
C PRO A 120 -0.90 5.75 -2.21
N SER A 121 -0.38 6.86 -2.75
CA SER A 121 -0.89 7.43 -4.01
C SER A 121 -0.41 6.59 -5.20
N THR A 122 -1.26 6.40 -6.20
CA THR A 122 -0.89 5.80 -7.49
C THR A 122 -0.31 6.82 -8.47
N GLN A 123 -0.43 8.12 -8.17
CA GLN A 123 0.11 9.23 -8.96
C GLN A 123 1.52 9.61 -8.50
N VAL A 124 2.44 8.64 -8.51
CA VAL A 124 3.85 8.82 -8.13
C VAL A 124 4.76 8.22 -9.20
N GLY A 125 6.06 8.53 -9.16
CA GLY A 125 7.02 7.93 -10.08
C GLY A 125 7.16 6.41 -9.90
N GLU A 126 7.38 5.69 -11.00
CA GLU A 126 7.81 4.29 -10.95
C GLU A 126 9.16 4.18 -10.17
N PRO A 127 9.41 3.13 -9.36
CA PRO A 127 8.64 1.89 -9.26
C PRO A 127 7.50 1.97 -8.23
N TRP A 128 7.32 3.14 -7.61
CA TRP A 128 6.42 3.31 -6.47
C TRP A 128 4.96 3.29 -6.91
N SER A 129 4.63 3.71 -8.13
CA SER A 129 3.27 3.55 -8.68
C SER A 129 2.89 2.08 -8.88
N SER A 130 3.82 1.23 -9.32
CA SER A 130 3.60 -0.23 -9.38
C SER A 130 3.40 -0.82 -7.99
N LEU A 131 4.22 -0.39 -7.01
CA LEU A 131 4.03 -0.74 -5.60
C LEU A 131 2.61 -0.36 -5.14
N SER A 132 2.20 0.89 -5.33
CA SER A 132 0.91 1.41 -4.89
C SER A 132 -0.23 0.59 -5.47
N ARG A 133 -0.26 0.37 -6.79
CA ARG A 133 -1.27 -0.46 -7.46
C ARG A 133 -1.34 -1.86 -6.87
N ARG A 134 -0.18 -2.49 -6.63
CA ARG A 134 -0.12 -3.82 -6.02
C ARG A 134 -0.63 -3.81 -4.58
N VAL A 135 -0.35 -2.78 -3.78
CA VAL A 135 -0.90 -2.63 -2.42
C VAL A 135 -2.43 -2.61 -2.42
N TYR A 136 -3.06 -1.85 -3.33
CA TYR A 136 -4.53 -1.89 -3.48
C TYR A 136 -5.03 -3.28 -3.85
N GLY A 137 -4.35 -3.99 -4.77
CA GLY A 137 -4.68 -5.38 -5.11
C GLY A 137 -4.61 -6.33 -3.90
N GLU A 138 -3.54 -6.24 -3.09
CA GLU A 138 -3.39 -7.04 -1.87
C GLU A 138 -4.46 -6.71 -0.81
N CYS A 139 -4.90 -5.45 -0.74
CA CYS A 139 -5.92 -4.99 0.19
C CYS A 139 -7.35 -5.42 -0.17
N GLY A 140 -7.63 -5.86 -1.40
CA GLY A 140 -9.00 -6.19 -1.85
C GLY A 140 -9.72 -7.25 -0.99
N GLY A 141 -8.96 -8.16 -0.37
CA GLY A 141 -9.47 -9.18 0.55
C GLY A 141 -9.20 -8.91 2.03
N LEU A 142 -8.71 -7.74 2.41
CA LEU A 142 -8.31 -7.40 3.78
C LEU A 142 -9.29 -6.40 4.39
N ALA A 143 -9.60 -6.54 5.68
CA ALA A 143 -10.50 -5.62 6.38
C ALA A 143 -9.76 -4.31 6.71
N VAL A 144 -9.80 -3.35 5.77
CA VAL A 144 -9.00 -2.11 5.79
C VAL A 144 -9.82 -0.85 5.51
N LEU A 145 -11.12 -0.96 5.27
CA LEU A 145 -12.02 0.18 5.17
C LEU A 145 -12.93 0.22 6.40
N TYR A 146 -13.21 1.41 6.92
CA TYR A 146 -14.00 1.57 8.14
C TYR A 146 -15.47 1.88 7.82
N SER A 147 -16.36 1.05 8.35
CA SER A 147 -17.81 1.24 8.31
C SER A 147 -18.30 1.62 9.71
N ARG A 148 -19.11 2.68 9.82
CA ARG A 148 -19.72 3.11 11.10
C ARG A 148 -20.92 2.26 11.51
N VAL A 149 -21.40 1.39 10.62
CA VAL A 149 -22.58 0.54 10.84
C VAL A 149 -22.35 -0.36 12.06
N GLY A 150 -23.39 -0.52 12.89
CA GLY A 150 -23.38 -1.44 14.03
C GLY A 150 -22.36 -1.09 15.13
N GLY A 151 -21.98 0.18 15.27
CA GLY A 151 -21.01 0.62 16.28
C GLY A 151 -19.55 0.63 15.81
N GLY A 152 -19.30 0.40 14.52
CA GLY A 152 -17.97 0.49 13.93
C GLY A 152 -17.34 -0.87 13.65
N ARG A 153 -17.00 -1.13 12.39
CA ARG A 153 -16.25 -2.32 11.99
C ARG A 153 -15.35 -2.05 10.79
N TRP A 154 -14.23 -2.76 10.75
CA TRP A 154 -13.39 -2.85 9.57
C TRP A 154 -13.97 -3.87 8.59
N VAL A 155 -14.08 -3.50 7.32
CA VAL A 155 -14.65 -4.31 6.24
C VAL A 155 -13.67 -4.39 5.08
N THR A 156 -13.80 -5.44 4.28
CA THR A 156 -12.99 -5.57 3.06
C THR A 156 -13.54 -4.66 1.97
N PRO A 157 -12.71 -4.17 1.03
CA PRO A 157 -13.18 -3.44 -0.14
C PRO A 157 -14.25 -4.19 -0.93
N SER A 158 -14.10 -5.50 -1.10
CA SER A 158 -15.06 -6.35 -1.83
C SER A 158 -16.43 -6.50 -1.15
N GLU A 159 -16.52 -6.23 0.14
CA GLU A 159 -17.77 -6.29 0.90
C GLU A 159 -18.34 -4.89 1.21
N ALA A 160 -17.62 -3.82 0.90
CA ALA A 160 -18.00 -2.47 1.28
C ALA A 160 -19.02 -1.89 0.29
N CYS A 161 -20.03 -1.20 0.83
CA CYS A 161 -20.96 -0.42 0.02
C CYS A 161 -20.60 1.06 0.12
N TYR A 162 -20.48 1.72 -1.03
CA TYR A 162 -20.27 3.16 -1.11
C TYR A 162 -21.37 3.79 -1.96
N VAL A 163 -21.92 4.91 -1.48
CA VAL A 163 -22.91 5.69 -2.22
C VAL A 163 -22.21 6.94 -2.77
N PRO A 164 -22.07 7.08 -4.10
CA PRO A 164 -21.46 8.24 -4.72
C PRO A 164 -22.09 9.55 -4.28
N GLU A 165 -21.28 10.61 -4.19
CA GLU A 165 -21.74 11.93 -3.77
C GLU A 165 -22.79 12.50 -4.72
N GLU A 166 -22.74 12.13 -6.01
CA GLU A 166 -23.62 12.59 -7.07
C GLU A 166 -25.00 11.89 -7.08
N CYS A 167 -25.24 10.94 -6.17
CA CYS A 167 -26.50 10.20 -6.11
C CYS A 167 -27.67 11.12 -5.70
N GLN A 168 -28.67 11.27 -6.57
CA GLN A 168 -29.83 12.16 -6.39
C GLN A 168 -30.60 11.92 -5.06
N HIS A 169 -30.63 10.67 -4.59
CA HIS A 169 -31.31 10.27 -3.34
C HIS A 169 -30.33 9.73 -2.30
N ARG A 170 -29.08 10.20 -2.31
CA ARG A 170 -27.98 9.69 -1.47
C ARG A 170 -28.40 9.47 -0.01
N ASN A 171 -29.04 10.45 0.62
CA ASN A 171 -29.42 10.35 2.03
C ASN A 171 -30.41 9.20 2.28
N ALA A 172 -31.47 9.09 1.46
CA ALA A 172 -32.45 8.02 1.58
C ALA A 172 -31.82 6.63 1.32
N VAL A 173 -30.90 6.55 0.35
CA VAL A 173 -30.15 5.31 0.07
C VAL A 173 -29.25 4.95 1.25
N CYS A 174 -28.51 5.92 1.80
CA CYS A 174 -27.68 5.71 2.97
C CYS A 174 -28.50 5.26 4.18
N GLU A 175 -29.66 5.88 4.44
CA GLU A 175 -30.57 5.50 5.53
C GLU A 175 -31.05 4.06 5.36
N ALA A 176 -31.53 3.68 4.18
CA ALA A 176 -31.97 2.31 3.90
C ALA A 176 -30.84 1.28 4.09
N LEU A 177 -29.62 1.58 3.62
CA LEU A 177 -28.45 0.71 3.82
C LEU A 177 -28.09 0.58 5.31
N LEU A 178 -28.23 1.66 6.09
CA LEU A 178 -28.01 1.62 7.54
C LEU A 178 -29.06 0.77 8.26
N GLU A 179 -30.34 0.88 7.86
CA GLU A 179 -31.45 0.08 8.42
C GLU A 179 -31.26 -1.43 8.16
N GLU A 180 -30.76 -1.79 6.99
CA GLU A 180 -30.45 -3.17 6.60
C GLU A 180 -29.09 -3.67 7.15
N ASN A 181 -28.39 -2.86 7.95
CA ASN A 181 -27.08 -3.18 8.53
C ASN A 181 -26.00 -3.51 7.47
N GLU A 182 -26.12 -2.89 6.30
CA GLU A 182 -25.18 -3.04 5.19
C GLU A 182 -23.82 -2.44 5.53
N LYS A 183 -22.75 -2.94 4.92
CA LYS A 183 -21.35 -2.55 5.20
C LYS A 183 -21.00 -1.20 4.55
N MET A 184 -21.80 -0.18 4.82
CA MET A 184 -21.63 1.14 4.21
C MET A 184 -20.39 1.86 4.75
N ILE A 185 -19.57 2.40 3.84
CA ILE A 185 -18.41 3.24 4.16
C ILE A 185 -18.71 4.70 3.79
N SER A 186 -18.46 5.62 4.73
CA SER A 186 -18.77 7.05 4.57
C SER A 186 -17.54 7.97 4.68
N ASP A 187 -16.52 7.54 5.43
CA ASP A 187 -15.35 8.37 5.76
C ASP A 187 -14.12 8.00 4.92
N THR A 188 -14.27 7.12 3.93
CA THR A 188 -13.16 6.70 3.06
C THR A 188 -12.92 7.75 1.98
N PRO A 189 -11.70 8.32 1.87
CA PRO A 189 -11.35 9.25 0.80
C PRO A 189 -11.58 8.68 -0.62
N SER A 190 -12.03 9.54 -1.54
CA SER A 190 -12.36 9.15 -2.92
C SER A 190 -11.16 8.66 -3.73
N ASP A 191 -9.96 9.19 -3.46
CA ASP A 191 -8.71 8.71 -4.07
C ASP A 191 -8.40 7.26 -3.66
N ILE A 192 -8.75 6.84 -2.45
CA ILE A 192 -8.62 5.43 -2.04
C ILE A 192 -9.66 4.57 -2.77
N LEU A 193 -10.92 5.02 -2.83
CA LEU A 193 -12.01 4.28 -3.48
C LEU A 193 -11.76 4.04 -4.97
N THR A 194 -11.33 5.08 -5.69
CA THR A 194 -11.06 5.01 -7.13
C THR A 194 -9.93 4.04 -7.48
N ASN A 195 -9.01 3.78 -6.56
CA ASN A 195 -7.92 2.83 -6.78
C ASN A 195 -8.31 1.36 -6.55
N PHE A 196 -9.48 1.08 -5.97
CA PHE A 196 -9.99 -0.28 -5.81
C PHE A 196 -10.74 -0.82 -7.02
N SER A 197 -11.16 0.04 -7.97
CA SER A 197 -12.05 -0.34 -9.08
C SER A 197 -13.25 -1.18 -8.58
N LEU A 198 -14.10 -0.55 -7.76
CA LEU A 198 -15.41 -1.08 -7.38
C LEU A 198 -16.39 -1.05 -8.55
#